data_AF-A0A6P5X3V2-F1
#
_entry.id   AF-A0A6P5X3V2-F1
#
_cell.length_a   1.000
_cell.length_b   1.000
_cell.length_c   1.000
_cell.angle_alpha   90.00
_cell.angle_beta   90.00
_cell.angle_gamma   90.00
#
_symmetry.space_group_name_H-M   'P 1'
#
loop_
_entity.id
_entity.type
_entity.pdbx_description
1 polymer ?
#
loop_
_entity_poly.entity_id
_entity_poly.type
_entity_poly.pdbx_seq_one_letter_code
_entity_poly.pdbx_strand_id
1 'polypeptide(L)'
;MKIQLQEKNGSKMAFLDVNPPERLCMPIVNHIESLGGEVWLNSRIKKIELNDDGNVKGFLLNNGNTIEGDAYIIATPVDILKLLLHEDWRKISYFKKLDKLVGVPVINVHIWFDRKLKNIYDHLLFSRSSYFIH
;
A
#
# COMPACT_ATOMS: atom_id res chain seq x y z
N MET A 1 20.86 -16.08 4.75
CA MET A 1 20.76 -15.02 3.72
C MET A 1 21.54 -13.81 4.23
N LYS A 2 22.70 -13.52 3.66
CA LYS A 2 23.54 -12.35 4.02
C LYS A 2 23.14 -11.21 3.11
N ILE A 3 22.50 -10.17 3.66
CA ILE A 3 22.29 -8.90 2.95
C ILE A 3 23.52 -8.05 3.26
N GLN A 4 24.44 -7.95 2.30
CA GLN A 4 25.58 -7.04 2.37
C GLN A 4 25.13 -5.70 1.77
N LEU A 5 24.82 -4.73 2.65
CA LEU A 5 24.53 -3.36 2.27
C LEU A 5 25.84 -2.70 1.80
N GLN A 6 25.93 -2.34 0.51
CA GLN A 6 27.13 -1.77 -0.12
C GLN A 6 27.34 -0.26 0.13
N GLU A 7 26.49 0.40 0.94
CA GLU A 7 26.61 1.83 1.22
C GLU A 7 26.95 2.12 2.69
N LYS A 8 27.87 3.07 2.92
CA LYS A 8 28.34 3.49 4.26
C LYS A 8 27.24 3.92 5.22
N ASN A 9 26.07 4.31 4.72
CA ASN A 9 24.90 4.73 5.49
C ASN A 9 23.65 3.87 5.21
N GLY A 10 23.76 2.77 4.46
CA GLY A 10 22.60 2.00 3.99
C GLY A 10 21.80 1.32 5.11
N SER A 11 22.33 1.25 6.32
CA SER A 11 21.66 0.73 7.52
C SER A 11 21.21 1.82 8.50
N LYS A 12 21.32 3.11 8.14
CA LYS A 12 20.83 4.19 9.00
C LYS A 12 19.31 4.22 8.99
N MET A 13 18.74 4.44 10.17
CA MET A 13 17.30 4.54 10.37
C MET A 13 16.92 6.00 10.61
N ALA A 14 15.78 6.40 10.07
CA ALA A 14 15.20 7.72 10.28
C ALA A 14 13.70 7.56 10.61
N PHE A 15 13.18 8.51 11.37
CA PHE A 15 11.76 8.59 11.72
C PHE A 15 11.16 9.82 11.04
N LEU A 16 9.90 9.71 10.62
CA LEU A 16 9.15 10.91 10.23
C LEU A 16 8.87 11.75 11.48
N ASP A 17 8.95 13.07 11.32
CA ASP A 17 8.77 14.05 12.38
C ASP A 17 7.30 14.24 12.80
N VAL A 18 6.37 14.00 11.87
CA VAL A 18 4.92 14.03 12.10
C VAL A 18 4.26 12.86 11.34
N ASN A 19 2.95 12.70 11.48
CA ASN A 19 2.21 11.63 10.85
C ASN A 19 2.46 11.55 9.33
N PRO A 20 2.51 10.34 8.74
CA PRO A 20 2.77 10.17 7.31
C PRO A 20 1.78 10.86 6.36
N PRO A 21 0.46 10.89 6.64
CA PRO A 21 -0.50 11.56 5.76
C PRO A 21 -0.17 13.05 5.52
N GLU A 22 0.15 13.79 6.58
CA GLU A 22 0.44 15.23 6.47
C GLU A 22 1.85 15.50 5.93
N ARG A 23 2.86 14.77 6.42
CA ARG A 23 4.26 15.07 6.08
C ARG A 23 4.73 14.50 4.76
N LEU A 24 4.19 13.37 4.35
CA LEU A 24 4.64 12.67 3.15
C LEU A 24 3.59 12.66 2.06
N CYS A 25 2.35 12.28 2.38
CA CYS A 25 1.32 12.13 1.36
C CYS A 25 0.83 13.48 0.83
N MET A 26 0.57 14.46 1.71
CA MET A 26 0.04 15.77 1.30
C MET A 26 0.95 16.54 0.33
N PRO A 27 2.29 16.60 0.52
CA PRO A 27 3.17 17.21 -0.48
C PRO A 27 3.07 16.57 -1.86
N ILE A 28 2.88 15.25 -1.92
CA ILE A 28 2.72 14.52 -3.19
C ILE A 28 1.39 14.87 -3.84
N VAL A 29 0.30 14.89 -3.06
CA VAL A 29 -1.03 15.31 -3.54
C VAL A 29 -0.98 16.72 -4.11
N ASN A 30 -0.43 17.68 -3.36
CA ASN A 30 -0.30 19.07 -3.80
C ASN A 30 0.50 19.19 -5.10
N HIS A 31 1.57 18.39 -5.25
CA HIS A 31 2.36 18.38 -6.48
C HIS A 31 1.55 17.87 -7.68
N ILE A 32 0.82 16.76 -7.51
CA ILE A 32 -0.06 16.20 -8.55
C ILE A 32 -1.12 17.24 -8.96
N GLU A 33 -1.80 17.85 -7.99
CA GLU A 33 -2.86 18.84 -8.25
C GLU A 33 -2.31 20.12 -8.90
N SER A 34 -1.10 20.56 -8.51
CA SER A 34 -0.45 21.72 -9.13
C SER A 34 -0.14 21.54 -10.63
N LEU A 35 -0.06 20.28 -11.08
CA LEU A 35 0.17 19.91 -12.48
C LEU A 35 -1.13 19.53 -13.21
N GLY A 36 -2.29 19.75 -12.58
CA GLY A 36 -3.60 19.47 -13.17
C GLY A 36 -4.10 18.03 -12.99
N GLY A 37 -3.41 17.22 -12.18
CA GLY A 37 -3.92 15.91 -11.79
C GLY A 37 -5.01 16.00 -10.72
N GLU A 38 -5.78 14.95 -10.54
CA GLU A 38 -6.87 14.89 -9.57
C GLU A 38 -6.66 13.77 -8.56
N VAL A 39 -6.93 14.04 -7.28
CA VAL A 39 -6.86 13.05 -6.20
C VAL A 39 -8.21 12.94 -5.50
N TRP A 40 -8.88 11.80 -5.69
CA TRP A 40 -10.19 11.58 -5.08
C TRP A 40 -10.11 10.58 -3.92
N LEU A 41 -10.50 11.04 -2.73
CA LEU A 41 -10.64 10.20 -1.55
C LEU A 41 -12.02 9.53 -1.52
N ASN A 42 -12.15 8.43 -0.78
CA ASN A 42 -13.40 7.67 -0.65
C ASN A 42 -13.96 7.07 -1.95
N SER A 43 -13.16 7.04 -3.02
CA SER A 43 -13.52 6.51 -4.34
C SER A 43 -13.11 5.04 -4.50
N ARG A 44 -13.69 4.13 -3.71
CA ARG A 44 -13.35 2.70 -3.79
C ARG A 44 -13.85 2.09 -5.10
N ILE A 45 -12.95 1.42 -5.82
CA ILE A 45 -13.26 0.61 -7.00
C ILE A 45 -14.04 -0.64 -6.55
N LYS A 46 -15.19 -0.86 -7.18
CA LYS A 46 -16.07 -2.02 -7.02
C LYS A 46 -15.72 -3.13 -7.99
N LYS A 47 -15.48 -2.79 -9.26
CA LYS A 47 -15.25 -3.77 -10.34
C LYS A 47 -14.42 -3.14 -11.47
N ILE A 48 -13.58 -3.95 -12.09
CA ILE A 48 -12.95 -3.64 -13.39
C ILE A 48 -13.89 -4.12 -14.47
N GLU A 49 -14.40 -3.19 -15.29
CA GLU A 49 -15.23 -3.52 -16.43
C GLU A 49 -14.35 -3.74 -17.66
N LEU A 50 -14.63 -4.80 -18.41
CA LEU A 50 -13.90 -5.14 -19.63
C LEU A 50 -14.77 -4.90 -20.86
N ASN A 51 -14.12 -4.56 -21.97
CA ASN A 51 -14.69 -4.61 -23.31
C ASN A 51 -14.72 -6.07 -23.80
N ASP A 52 -15.41 -6.30 -24.92
CA ASP A 52 -15.52 -7.65 -25.53
C ASP A 52 -14.17 -8.22 -26.00
N ASP A 53 -13.18 -7.36 -26.25
CA ASP A 53 -11.80 -7.73 -26.61
C ASP A 53 -10.93 -8.08 -25.39
N GLY A 54 -11.45 -7.93 -24.18
CA GLY A 54 -10.75 -8.19 -22.92
C GLY A 54 -9.92 -7.03 -22.38
N ASN A 55 -9.89 -5.88 -23.06
CA ASN A 55 -9.27 -4.65 -22.56
C ASN A 55 -10.15 -3.97 -21.52
N VAL A 56 -9.57 -3.13 -20.67
CA VAL A 56 -10.33 -2.38 -19.65
C VAL A 56 -11.21 -1.34 -20.34
N LYS A 57 -12.51 -1.41 -20.04
CA LYS A 57 -13.49 -0.39 -20.41
C LYS A 57 -13.48 0.78 -19.43
N GLY A 58 -13.44 0.47 -18.12
CA GLY A 58 -13.48 1.46 -17.05
C GLY A 58 -13.44 0.82 -15.66
N PHE A 59 -13.30 1.67 -14.65
CA PHE A 59 -13.40 1.28 -13.24
C PHE A 59 -14.75 1.71 -12.66
N LEU A 60 -15.60 0.73 -12.36
CA LEU A 60 -16.85 0.97 -11.65
C LEU A 60 -16.54 1.20 -10.17
N LEU A 61 -16.96 2.34 -9.64
CA LEU A 61 -16.83 2.72 -8.23
C LEU A 61 -18.02 2.22 -7.39
N ASN A 62 -17.84 2.18 -6.08
CA ASN A 62 -18.89 1.75 -5.14
C ASN A 62 -20.14 2.65 -5.17
N ASN A 63 -19.99 3.92 -5.52
CA ASN A 63 -21.10 4.86 -5.66
C ASN A 63 -21.90 4.70 -6.98
N GLY A 64 -21.50 3.77 -7.85
CA GLY A 64 -22.14 3.51 -9.13
C GLY A 64 -21.57 4.30 -10.31
N ASN A 65 -20.67 5.25 -10.07
CA ASN A 65 -20.00 5.97 -11.15
C ASN A 65 -18.92 5.10 -11.79
N THR A 66 -18.75 5.20 -13.11
CA THR A 66 -17.65 4.57 -13.84
C THR A 66 -16.64 5.63 -14.23
N ILE A 67 -15.36 5.34 -13.99
CA ILE A 67 -14.23 6.19 -14.38
C ILE A 67 -13.55 5.57 -15.59
N GLU A 68 -13.42 6.36 -16.64
CA GLU A 68 -12.81 5.99 -17.91
C GLU A 68 -11.52 6.79 -18.12
N GLY A 69 -10.58 6.22 -18.85
CA GLY A 69 -9.31 6.84 -19.20
C GLY A 69 -8.54 6.03 -20.23
N ASP A 70 -7.47 6.63 -20.76
CA ASP A 70 -6.65 6.01 -21.80
C ASP A 70 -5.77 4.86 -21.25
N ALA A 71 -5.45 4.92 -19.96
CA ALA A 71 -4.64 3.92 -19.27
C ALA A 71 -5.12 3.71 -17.83
N TYR A 72 -4.98 2.47 -17.35
CA TYR A 72 -5.43 2.07 -16.02
C TYR A 72 -4.28 1.45 -15.23
N ILE A 73 -4.09 1.95 -14.00
CA ILE A 73 -3.05 1.46 -13.08
C ILE A 73 -3.71 1.04 -11.78
N ILE A 74 -3.41 -0.16 -11.29
CA ILE A 74 -3.88 -0.66 -10.00
C ILE A 74 -2.72 -0.67 -9.02
N ALA A 75 -2.69 0.31 -8.13
CA ALA A 75 -1.71 0.42 -7.05
C ALA A 75 -2.25 -0.12 -5.71
N THR A 76 -3.09 -1.16 -5.75
CA THR A 76 -3.67 -1.79 -4.54
C THR A 76 -2.81 -2.96 -4.05
N PRO A 77 -2.92 -3.36 -2.77
CA PRO A 77 -2.35 -4.61 -2.29
C PRO A 77 -2.78 -5.81 -3.15
N VAL A 78 -1.92 -6.83 -3.23
CA VAL A 78 -2.15 -8.00 -4.09
C VAL A 78 -3.44 -8.74 -3.75
N ASP A 79 -3.78 -8.83 -2.46
CA ASP A 79 -5.00 -9.49 -2.01
C ASP A 79 -6.26 -8.78 -2.53
N ILE A 80 -6.25 -7.44 -2.56
CA ILE A 80 -7.35 -6.64 -3.13
C ILE A 80 -7.39 -6.78 -4.65
N LEU A 81 -6.24 -6.75 -5.32
CA LEU A 81 -6.18 -6.96 -6.77
C LEU A 81 -6.80 -8.32 -7.15
N LYS A 82 -6.46 -9.41 -6.46
CA LYS A 82 -7.02 -10.75 -6.71
C LYS A 82 -8.54 -10.82 -6.61
N LEU A 83 -9.15 -9.99 -5.76
CA LEU A 83 -10.59 -9.88 -5.61
C LEU A 83 -11.23 -9.08 -6.75
N LEU A 84 -10.51 -8.10 -7.29
CA LEU A 84 -10.96 -7.25 -8.40
C LEU A 84 -10.74 -7.87 -9.79
N LEU A 85 -9.85 -8.87 -9.92
CA LEU A 85 -9.54 -9.52 -11.19
C LEU A 85 -10.78 -10.13 -11.84
N HIS A 86 -10.98 -9.82 -13.12
CA HIS A 86 -11.99 -10.46 -13.95
C HIS A 86 -11.64 -11.94 -14.18
N GLU A 87 -12.66 -12.79 -14.32
CA GLU A 87 -12.50 -14.24 -14.53
C GLU A 87 -11.67 -14.57 -15.78
N ASP A 88 -11.80 -13.76 -16.83
CA ASP A 88 -11.03 -13.93 -18.07
C ASP A 88 -9.53 -13.75 -17.86
N TRP A 89 -9.15 -12.85 -16.95
CA TRP A 89 -7.76 -12.57 -16.63
C TRP A 89 -7.15 -13.62 -15.69
N ARG A 90 -7.95 -14.32 -14.88
CA ARG A 90 -7.45 -15.37 -13.97
C ARG A 90 -6.73 -16.51 -14.71
N LYS A 91 -7.08 -16.75 -15.98
CA LYS A 91 -6.46 -17.79 -16.82
C LYS A 91 -5.10 -17.38 -17.37
N ILE A 92 -4.79 -16.09 -17.38
CA ILE A 92 -3.52 -15.56 -17.91
C ILE A 92 -2.40 -15.88 -16.93
N SER A 93 -1.29 -16.43 -17.44
CA SER A 93 -0.13 -16.88 -16.64
C SER A 93 0.42 -15.80 -15.72
N TYR A 94 0.39 -14.53 -16.16
CA TYR A 94 0.82 -13.38 -15.38
C TYR A 94 0.02 -13.25 -14.07
N PHE A 95 -1.32 -13.21 -14.16
CA PHE A 95 -2.19 -13.05 -12.99
C PHE A 95 -2.24 -14.30 -12.12
N LYS A 96 -2.13 -15.50 -12.71
CA LYS A 96 -2.07 -16.76 -11.95
C LYS A 96 -0.86 -16.84 -11.00
N LYS A 97 0.26 -16.18 -11.33
CA LYS A 97 1.42 -16.13 -10.43
C LYS A 97 1.13 -15.40 -9.12
N LEU A 98 0.13 -14.51 -9.11
CA LEU A 98 -0.26 -13.77 -7.91
C LEU A 98 -0.79 -14.69 -6.82
N ASP A 99 -1.35 -15.86 -7.16
CA ASP A 99 -1.92 -16.82 -6.19
C ASP A 99 -0.92 -17.20 -5.08
N LYS A 100 0.39 -17.22 -5.41
CA LYS A 100 1.46 -17.53 -4.46
C LYS A 100 1.77 -16.40 -3.47
N LEU A 101 1.32 -15.17 -3.73
CA LEU A 101 1.56 -14.00 -2.89
C LEU A 101 0.42 -13.86 -1.89
N VAL A 102 0.68 -14.06 -0.60
CA VAL A 102 -0.35 -13.99 0.45
C VAL A 102 0.06 -12.95 1.49
N GLY A 103 -0.89 -12.10 1.88
CA GLY A 103 -0.68 -11.14 2.95
C GLY A 103 -0.33 -11.82 4.28
N VAL A 104 0.64 -11.26 5.00
CA VAL A 104 1.02 -11.71 6.34
C VAL A 104 0.30 -10.83 7.37
N PRO A 105 -0.40 -11.39 8.37
CA PRO A 105 -1.06 -10.60 9.38
C PRO A 105 -0.04 -9.88 10.27
N VAL A 106 -0.28 -8.60 10.54
CA VAL A 106 0.56 -7.75 11.41
C VAL A 106 -0.33 -6.93 12.32
N ILE A 107 0.09 -6.77 13.59
CA ILE A 107 -0.60 -5.95 14.59
C ILE A 107 0.35 -4.84 15.05
N ASN A 108 -0.15 -3.62 15.15
CA ASN A 108 0.59 -2.48 15.69
C ASN A 108 -0.09 -1.99 16.99
N VAL A 109 0.69 -1.83 18.06
CA VAL A 109 0.20 -1.53 19.41
C VAL A 109 0.76 -0.19 19.88
N HIS A 110 -0.11 0.70 20.33
CA HIS A 110 0.23 1.98 20.94
C HIS A 110 -0.27 2.02 22.39
N ILE A 111 0.62 2.33 23.35
CA ILE A 111 0.31 2.38 24.77
C ILE A 111 0.81 3.71 25.34
N TRP A 112 -0.09 4.46 25.99
CA TRP A 112 0.25 5.67 26.73
C TRP A 112 0.31 5.37 28.23
N PHE A 113 1.38 5.81 28.89
CA PHE A 113 1.58 5.66 30.34
C PHE A 113 1.26 6.97 31.05
N ASP A 114 0.84 6.88 32.31
CA ASP A 114 0.58 8.02 33.19
C ASP A 114 1.87 8.79 33.57
N ARG A 115 3.03 8.13 33.45
CA ARG A 115 4.34 8.69 33.80
C ARG A 115 5.34 8.55 32.67
N LYS A 116 6.28 9.49 32.61
CA LYS A 116 7.44 9.39 31.71
C LYS A 116 8.36 8.25 32.16
N LEU A 117 8.64 7.34 31.24
CA LEU A 117 9.60 6.25 31.46
C LEU A 117 11.02 6.82 31.59
N LYS A 118 11.78 6.35 32.59
CA LYS A 118 13.14 6.86 32.87
C LYS A 118 14.20 6.31 31.91
N ASN A 119 14.05 5.07 31.45
CA ASN A 119 15.01 4.39 30.57
C ASN A 119 14.41 4.23 29.17
N ILE A 120 14.43 5.32 28.39
CA ILE A 120 13.97 5.35 26.98
C ILE A 120 15.15 5.69 26.06
N TYR A 121 15.06 5.22 24.82
CA TYR A 121 16.06 5.45 23.77
C TYR A 121 15.38 6.12 22.57
N ASP A 122 16.05 7.06 21.93
CA ASP A 122 15.59 7.71 20.69
C ASP A 122 15.97 6.88 19.44
N HIS A 123 15.62 5.59 19.49
CA HIS A 123 15.98 4.61 18.47
C HIS A 123 14.95 3.48 18.41
N LEU A 124 14.95 2.75 17.28
CA LEU A 124 14.20 1.51 17.15
C LEU A 124 14.81 0.43 18.07
N LEU A 125 13.97 -0.19 18.89
CA LEU A 125 14.37 -1.28 19.77
C LEU A 125 13.86 -2.61 19.22
N PHE A 126 14.77 -3.59 19.10
CA PHE A 126 14.40 -4.97 18.79
C PHE A 126 14.13 -5.71 20.10
N SER A 127 12.85 -5.99 20.40
CA SER A 127 12.45 -6.59 21.69
C SER A 127 13.03 -7.98 21.94
N ARG A 128 13.37 -8.73 20.87
CA ARG A 128 13.77 -10.15 20.91
C ARG A 128 12.77 -11.06 21.65
N SER A 129 11.51 -10.64 21.74
CA SER A 129 10.47 -11.43 22.39
C SER A 129 10.15 -12.68 21.59
N SER A 130 10.14 -13.83 22.25
CA SER A 130 9.75 -15.12 21.66
C SER A 130 8.25 -15.23 21.41
N TYR A 131 7.44 -14.30 21.91
CA TYR A 131 5.98 -14.33 21.81
C TYR A 131 5.43 -13.64 20.55
N PHE A 132 6.27 -12.91 19.80
CA PHE A 132 5.85 -12.14 18.63
C PHE A 132 6.50 -12.61 17.31
N ILE A 133 7.22 -13.74 17.32
CA ILE A 133 7.88 -14.32 16.15
C ILE A 133 7.38 -15.77 16.01
N HIS A 134 6.46 -16.00 15.08
CA HIS A 134 6.05 -17.31 14.60
C HIS A 134 6.23 -17.37 13.08
#